data_AF-A0A653IC61-F1
#
_entry.id   AF-A0A653IC61-F1
#
_cell.length_a   1.000
_cell.length_b   1.000
_cell.length_c   1.000
_cell.angle_alpha   90.00
_cell.angle_beta   90.00
_cell.angle_gamma   90.00
#
_symmetry.space_group_name_H-M   'P 1'
#
loop_
_entity.id
_entity.type
_entity.pdbx_description
1 polymer ?
#
loop_
_entity_poly.entity_id
_entity_poly.type
_entity_poly.pdbx_seq_one_letter_code
_entity_poly.pdbx_strand_id
1 'polypeptide(L)'
;MMLPLKDRAKLNQTISRIQGGQFDANDIDGLLMKLRPYACTRTVFLEVAHFVAHPDARDRGVAQQSLTAMADSMRFFVEYVSGKKSLILDAPFPSYVYRLFLSQTRLSDERRLKAEFKVSHSSLIKKIESNFTVDRKTDTCSLRTGKGGSELIAALQYVTGFIHSRPAFHVRDFHQQMKEVMHAQGVNFDEQAWDAQTDRISLAILCLMSNTTFALNDGSRASCKLETENHFRILSGQRRLPTGSITSEPSSFGSLIILGVVTIKGSKGPLPVSFPLIDTNLNPYDHCDPSLFLKDHTPNELGEYEIEIINLATDMSLSQDYKLVRTDSLVQ
;
A
#
# COMPACT_ATOMS: atom_id res chain seq x y z
N MET A 1 -6.19 -20.29 -20.83
CA MET A 1 -7.01 -21.49 -20.53
C MET A 1 -8.37 -21.00 -20.06
N MET A 2 -9.46 -21.58 -20.57
CA MET A 2 -10.81 -21.21 -20.16
C MET A 2 -11.27 -22.07 -18.98
N LEU A 3 -12.09 -21.49 -18.09
CA LEU A 3 -12.75 -22.22 -17.02
C LEU A 3 -13.61 -23.38 -17.57
N PRO A 4 -13.59 -24.57 -16.94
CA PRO A 4 -14.53 -25.64 -17.23
C PRO A 4 -15.99 -25.17 -17.07
N LEU A 5 -16.91 -25.68 -17.88
CA LEU A 5 -18.32 -25.25 -17.89
C LEU A 5 -18.99 -25.31 -16.50
N LYS A 6 -18.76 -26.39 -15.76
CA LYS A 6 -19.27 -26.57 -14.39
C LYS A 6 -18.75 -25.49 -13.44
N ASP A 7 -17.49 -25.10 -13.59
CA ASP A 7 -16.89 -24.06 -12.79
C ASP A 7 -17.39 -22.67 -13.19
N ARG A 8 -17.59 -22.43 -14.48
CA ARG A 8 -18.22 -21.19 -14.97
C ARG A 8 -19.65 -21.04 -14.46
N ALA A 9 -20.45 -22.11 -14.42
CA ALA A 9 -21.81 -22.07 -13.88
C ALA A 9 -21.84 -21.66 -12.39
N LYS A 10 -20.98 -22.27 -11.56
CA LYS A 10 -20.84 -21.90 -10.14
C LYS A 10 -20.36 -20.45 -9.97
N LEU A 11 -19.43 -20.02 -10.82
CA LEU A 11 -18.91 -18.64 -10.80
C LEU A 11 -20.02 -17.63 -11.12
N ASN A 12 -20.82 -17.90 -12.15
CA ASN A 12 -21.96 -17.05 -12.51
C ASN A 12 -22.99 -16.94 -11.37
N GLN A 13 -23.24 -18.02 -10.61
CA GLN A 13 -24.12 -17.96 -9.44
C GLN A 13 -23.59 -17.01 -8.35
N THR A 14 -22.29 -17.09 -8.03
CA THR A 14 -21.65 -16.16 -7.09
C THR A 14 -21.73 -14.72 -7.61
N ILE A 15 -21.47 -14.51 -8.90
CA ILE A 15 -21.53 -13.17 -9.50
C ILE A 15 -22.95 -12.60 -9.46
N SER A 16 -23.97 -13.40 -9.77
CA SER A 16 -25.36 -12.96 -9.65
C SER A 16 -25.74 -12.57 -8.22
N ARG A 17 -25.25 -13.31 -7.21
CA ARG A 17 -25.41 -12.93 -5.79
C ARG A 17 -24.74 -11.59 -5.49
N ILE A 18 -23.51 -11.41 -5.95
CA ILE A 18 -22.75 -10.18 -5.76
C ILE A 18 -23.50 -9.00 -6.37
N GLN A 19 -23.88 -9.08 -7.64
CA GLN A 19 -24.62 -8.02 -8.35
C GLN A 19 -25.96 -7.70 -7.69
N GLY A 20 -26.63 -8.70 -7.11
CA GLY A 20 -27.85 -8.53 -6.33
C GLY A 20 -27.65 -7.98 -4.91
N GLY A 21 -26.40 -7.75 -4.48
CA GLY A 21 -26.05 -7.28 -3.14
C GLY A 21 -26.25 -8.32 -2.03
N GLN A 22 -26.42 -9.60 -2.39
CA GLN A 22 -26.71 -10.72 -1.49
C GLN A 22 -25.50 -11.66 -1.36
N PHE A 23 -24.36 -11.11 -1.00
CA PHE A 23 -23.12 -11.86 -0.82
C PHE A 23 -22.60 -11.72 0.61
N ASP A 24 -21.45 -12.31 0.92
CA ASP A 24 -20.64 -12.03 2.12
C ASP A 24 -19.13 -11.98 1.78
N ALA A 25 -18.26 -11.86 2.78
CA ALA A 25 -16.82 -11.91 2.58
C ALA A 25 -16.34 -13.25 1.98
N ASN A 26 -16.99 -14.37 2.32
CA ASN A 26 -16.64 -15.70 1.82
C ASN A 26 -16.91 -15.83 0.32
N ASP A 27 -17.97 -15.18 -0.18
CA ASP A 27 -18.25 -15.10 -1.62
C ASP A 27 -17.11 -14.39 -2.37
N ILE A 28 -16.54 -13.32 -1.80
CA ILE A 28 -15.40 -12.60 -2.37
C ILE A 28 -14.14 -13.45 -2.32
N ASP A 29 -13.85 -14.10 -1.21
CA ASP A 29 -12.71 -15.02 -1.08
C ASP A 29 -12.81 -16.18 -2.08
N GLY A 30 -13.99 -16.77 -2.22
CA GLY A 30 -14.27 -17.83 -3.19
C GLY A 30 -14.08 -17.36 -4.63
N LEU A 31 -14.51 -16.13 -4.94
CA LEU A 31 -14.29 -15.50 -6.24
C LEU A 31 -12.80 -15.32 -6.54
N LEU A 32 -12.05 -14.73 -5.60
CA LEU A 32 -10.62 -14.53 -5.70
C LEU A 32 -9.88 -15.84 -5.93
N MET A 33 -10.18 -16.87 -5.13
CA MET A 33 -9.58 -18.21 -5.26
C MET A 33 -9.80 -18.83 -6.62
N LYS A 34 -11.00 -18.67 -7.15
CA LYS A 34 -11.39 -19.30 -8.41
C LYS A 34 -10.79 -18.60 -9.62
N LEU A 35 -10.71 -17.27 -9.60
CA LEU A 35 -10.19 -16.47 -10.70
C LEU A 35 -8.65 -16.34 -10.67
N ARG A 36 -8.00 -16.52 -9.52
CA ARG A 36 -6.54 -16.42 -9.33
C ARG A 36 -5.70 -17.15 -10.40
N PRO A 37 -5.97 -18.43 -10.77
CA PRO A 37 -5.14 -19.15 -11.73
C PRO A 37 -5.18 -18.57 -13.15
N TYR A 38 -6.15 -17.69 -13.43
CA TYR A 38 -6.40 -17.10 -14.74
C TYR A 38 -5.90 -15.66 -14.84
N ALA A 39 -5.39 -15.09 -13.75
CA ALA A 39 -4.83 -13.76 -13.74
C ALA A 39 -3.47 -13.71 -14.44
N CYS A 40 -3.22 -12.61 -15.16
CA CYS A 40 -1.88 -12.31 -15.66
C CYS A 40 -0.88 -12.15 -14.51
N THR A 41 0.39 -12.44 -14.78
CA THR A 41 1.45 -12.27 -13.78
C THR A 41 1.61 -10.81 -13.38
N ARG A 42 1.80 -10.54 -12.09
CA ARG A 42 2.08 -9.20 -11.52
C ARG A 42 0.92 -8.18 -11.60
N THR A 43 -0.31 -8.65 -11.54
CA THR A 43 -1.49 -7.78 -11.39
C THR A 43 -1.81 -7.51 -9.91
N VAL A 44 -2.45 -6.37 -9.64
CA VAL A 44 -3.04 -6.04 -8.33
C VAL A 44 -4.11 -7.07 -7.95
N PHE A 45 -4.92 -7.52 -8.92
CA PHE A 45 -5.87 -8.61 -8.69
C PHE A 45 -5.17 -9.88 -8.15
N LEU A 46 -4.07 -10.31 -8.78
CA LEU A 46 -3.33 -11.49 -8.35
C LEU A 46 -2.70 -11.28 -6.97
N GLU A 47 -2.20 -10.07 -6.68
CA GLU A 47 -1.69 -9.68 -5.37
C GLU A 47 -2.76 -9.90 -4.29
N VAL A 48 -3.95 -9.31 -4.45
CA VAL A 48 -5.07 -9.45 -3.52
C VAL A 48 -5.51 -10.92 -3.39
N ALA A 49 -5.67 -11.62 -4.51
CA ALA A 49 -6.09 -13.02 -4.50
C ALA A 49 -5.07 -13.94 -3.82
N HIS A 50 -3.80 -13.55 -3.73
CA HIS A 50 -2.82 -14.35 -3.02
C HIS A 50 -2.93 -14.27 -1.50
N PHE A 51 -3.55 -13.23 -0.93
CA PHE A 51 -3.77 -13.13 0.52
C PHE A 51 -4.75 -14.19 1.03
N VAL A 52 -5.82 -14.47 0.27
CA VAL A 52 -6.78 -15.52 0.62
C VAL A 52 -6.13 -16.91 0.64
N ALA A 53 -5.19 -17.19 -0.26
CA ALA A 53 -4.62 -18.52 -0.42
C ALA A 53 -3.45 -18.85 0.51
N HIS A 54 -2.75 -17.83 0.99
CA HIS A 54 -1.50 -17.97 1.73
C HIS A 54 -1.52 -16.97 2.90
N PRO A 55 -2.08 -17.39 4.06
CA PRO A 55 -2.16 -16.53 5.24
C PRO A 55 -0.80 -16.31 5.92
N ASP A 56 0.23 -17.05 5.50
CA ASP A 56 1.59 -16.92 6.02
C ASP A 56 2.22 -15.56 5.64
N ALA A 57 3.29 -15.21 6.38
CA ALA A 57 4.06 -14.01 6.12
C ALA A 57 4.49 -13.92 4.65
N ARG A 58 4.09 -12.82 4.01
CA ARG A 58 4.26 -12.62 2.56
C ARG A 58 5.69 -12.21 2.23
N ASP A 59 6.32 -12.92 1.30
CA ASP A 59 7.71 -12.69 0.88
C ASP A 59 7.84 -12.08 -0.53
N ARG A 60 6.72 -11.87 -1.22
CA ARG A 60 6.66 -11.39 -2.60
C ARG A 60 5.36 -10.63 -2.86
N GLY A 61 5.36 -9.85 -3.93
CA GLY A 61 4.20 -9.10 -4.37
C GLY A 61 4.46 -7.61 -4.50
N VAL A 62 3.47 -6.87 -5.00
CA VAL A 62 3.57 -5.40 -5.13
C VAL A 62 3.60 -4.75 -3.75
N ALA A 63 2.80 -5.24 -2.80
CA ALA A 63 2.79 -4.72 -1.43
C ALA A 63 4.15 -4.97 -0.73
N GLN A 64 4.69 -6.18 -0.85
CA GLN A 64 6.00 -6.53 -0.28
C GLN A 64 7.14 -5.69 -0.86
N GLN A 65 7.11 -5.43 -2.18
CA GLN A 65 8.09 -4.58 -2.85
C GLN A 65 8.02 -3.14 -2.36
N SER A 66 6.81 -2.59 -2.17
CA SER A 66 6.61 -1.24 -1.63
C SER A 66 7.09 -1.13 -0.18
N LEU A 67 6.76 -2.10 0.68
CA LEU A 67 7.25 -2.16 2.06
C LEU A 67 8.78 -2.21 2.11
N THR A 68 9.39 -3.06 1.29
CA THR A 68 10.86 -3.15 1.21
C THR A 68 11.49 -1.86 0.70
N ALA A 69 10.91 -1.23 -0.32
CA ALA A 69 11.42 0.04 -0.85
C ALA A 69 11.34 1.16 0.20
N MET A 70 10.27 1.22 0.99
CA MET A 70 10.15 2.18 2.09
C MET A 70 11.18 1.89 3.19
N ALA A 71 11.35 0.62 3.58
CA ALA A 71 12.34 0.22 4.57
C ALA A 71 13.76 0.59 4.13
N ASP A 72 14.14 0.27 2.88
CA ASP A 72 15.45 0.62 2.30
C ASP A 72 15.63 2.15 2.28
N SER A 73 14.59 2.93 1.93
CA SER A 73 14.64 4.40 1.91
C SER A 73 14.83 5.00 3.29
N MET A 74 14.07 4.52 4.27
CA MET A 74 14.16 5.01 5.64
C MET A 74 15.48 4.61 6.31
N ARG A 75 15.96 3.39 6.04
CA ARG A 75 17.28 2.95 6.49
C ARG A 75 18.38 3.85 5.91
N PHE A 76 18.31 4.16 4.62
CA PHE A 76 19.26 5.08 4.00
C PHE A 76 19.19 6.49 4.61
N PHE A 77 17.99 7.01 4.86
CA PHE A 77 17.82 8.30 5.52
C PHE A 77 18.46 8.32 6.91
N VAL A 78 18.20 7.30 7.74
CA VAL A 78 18.80 7.22 9.09
C VAL A 78 20.31 7.11 9.02
N GLU A 79 20.86 6.22 8.18
CA GLU A 79 22.29 5.96 8.12
C GLU A 79 23.09 7.10 7.48
N TYR A 80 22.65 7.59 6.32
CA TYR A 80 23.44 8.49 5.46
C TYR A 80 23.03 9.96 5.59
N VAL A 81 21.73 10.25 5.72
CA VAL A 81 21.23 11.63 5.77
C VAL A 81 21.27 12.16 7.21
N SER A 82 20.53 11.52 8.11
CA SER A 82 20.48 11.90 9.53
C SER A 82 21.80 11.61 10.24
N GLY A 83 22.36 10.42 9.99
CA GLY A 83 23.66 10.00 10.53
C GLY A 83 24.87 10.71 9.91
N LYS A 84 24.67 11.53 8.86
CA LYS A 84 25.71 12.26 8.13
C LYS A 84 26.87 11.39 7.62
N LYS A 85 26.61 10.10 7.37
CA LYS A 85 27.59 9.19 6.77
C LYS A 85 27.67 9.45 5.27
N SER A 86 28.87 9.60 4.74
CA SER A 86 29.08 9.68 3.29
C SER A 86 28.99 8.30 2.64
N LEU A 87 28.24 8.19 1.54
CA LEU A 87 28.27 7.00 0.69
C LEU A 87 29.50 7.09 -0.23
N ILE A 88 30.45 6.17 -0.05
CA ILE A 88 31.65 6.06 -0.87
C ILE A 88 31.42 4.91 -1.86
N LEU A 89 31.32 5.21 -3.16
CA LEU A 89 31.04 4.21 -4.20
C LEU A 89 32.28 3.42 -4.64
N ASP A 90 33.47 3.92 -4.32
CA ASP A 90 34.76 3.28 -4.65
C ASP A 90 35.10 2.11 -3.70
N ALA A 91 34.31 1.93 -2.65
CA ALA A 91 34.41 0.82 -1.71
C ALA A 91 33.13 0.00 -1.70
N PRO A 92 33.17 -1.29 -1.28
CA PRO A 92 31.96 -2.07 -1.08
C PRO A 92 30.99 -1.38 -0.09
N PHE A 93 29.72 -1.35 -0.46
CA PHE A 93 28.64 -0.79 0.35
C PHE A 93 27.48 -1.80 0.48
N PRO A 94 26.55 -1.66 1.42
CA PRO A 94 25.48 -2.63 1.62
C PRO A 94 24.59 -2.82 0.37
N SER A 95 24.19 -4.05 0.06
CA SER A 95 23.41 -4.36 -1.16
C SER A 95 22.04 -3.65 -1.20
N TYR A 96 21.49 -3.31 -0.03
CA TYR A 96 20.22 -2.60 0.06
C TYR A 96 20.26 -1.21 -0.61
N VAL A 97 21.43 -0.55 -0.62
CA VAL A 97 21.59 0.75 -1.30
C VAL A 97 21.45 0.59 -2.81
N TYR A 98 21.91 -0.54 -3.37
CA TYR A 98 21.68 -0.86 -4.78
C TYR A 98 20.19 -1.10 -5.08
N ARG A 99 19.48 -1.83 -4.20
CA ARG A 99 18.02 -2.01 -4.33
C ARG A 99 17.28 -0.69 -4.25
N LEU A 100 17.71 0.20 -3.35
CA LEU A 100 17.20 1.55 -3.20
C LEU A 100 17.35 2.36 -4.49
N PHE A 101 18.52 2.31 -5.14
CA PHE A 101 18.71 3.00 -6.42
C PHE A 101 17.68 2.55 -7.46
N LEU A 102 17.45 1.25 -7.56
CA LEU A 102 16.49 0.69 -8.50
C LEU A 102 15.05 1.07 -8.16
N SER A 103 14.65 0.97 -6.89
CA SER A 103 13.28 1.29 -6.47
C SER A 103 13.00 2.78 -6.62
N GLN A 104 13.90 3.65 -6.16
CA GLN A 104 13.72 5.09 -6.23
C GLN A 104 13.74 5.62 -7.66
N THR A 105 14.53 5.01 -8.56
CA THR A 105 14.47 5.33 -9.99
C THR A 105 13.10 5.03 -10.60
N ARG A 106 12.35 4.04 -10.09
CA ARG A 106 10.99 3.76 -10.58
C ARG A 106 9.96 4.75 -10.04
N LEU A 107 10.21 5.30 -8.86
CA LEU A 107 9.28 6.20 -8.16
C LEU A 107 9.50 7.67 -8.49
N SER A 108 10.70 8.03 -8.97
CA SER A 108 11.06 9.39 -9.35
C SER A 108 10.23 9.99 -10.47
N ASP A 109 10.29 11.31 -10.60
CA ASP A 109 9.68 12.01 -11.73
C ASP A 109 10.54 11.84 -12.99
N GLU A 110 10.04 11.05 -13.95
CA GLU A 110 10.73 10.81 -15.21
C GLU A 110 10.95 12.10 -16.01
N ARG A 111 10.06 13.09 -15.91
CA ARG A 111 10.19 14.37 -16.63
C ARG A 111 11.42 15.12 -16.15
N ARG A 112 11.61 15.19 -14.82
CA ARG A 112 12.81 15.78 -14.22
C ARG A 112 14.07 14.98 -14.55
N LEU A 113 14.00 13.65 -14.50
CA LEU A 113 15.13 12.80 -14.90
C LEU A 113 15.60 13.06 -16.34
N LYS A 114 14.66 13.21 -17.28
CA LYS A 114 14.97 13.53 -18.68
C LYS A 114 15.49 14.96 -18.84
N ALA A 115 14.95 15.92 -18.10
CA ALA A 115 15.33 17.32 -18.20
C ALA A 115 16.72 17.61 -17.61
N GLU A 116 16.96 17.15 -16.37
CA GLU A 116 18.15 17.47 -15.58
C GLU A 116 19.32 16.51 -15.85
N PHE A 117 19.04 15.21 -16.07
CA PHE A 117 20.08 14.16 -16.15
C PHE A 117 20.11 13.43 -17.50
N LYS A 118 19.28 13.82 -18.47
CA LYS A 118 19.21 13.23 -19.82
C LYS A 118 19.00 11.71 -19.83
N VAL A 119 18.31 11.17 -18.81
CA VAL A 119 18.02 9.73 -18.69
C VAL A 119 16.53 9.48 -18.46
N SER A 120 16.00 8.39 -19.02
CA SER A 120 14.71 7.81 -18.66
C SER A 120 14.85 6.83 -17.48
N HIS A 121 13.73 6.45 -16.85
CA HIS A 121 13.71 5.37 -15.84
C HIS A 121 14.40 4.10 -16.35
N SER A 122 14.00 3.64 -17.53
CA SER A 122 14.52 2.40 -18.13
C SER A 122 16.02 2.49 -18.43
N SER A 123 16.51 3.63 -18.90
CA SER A 123 17.93 3.83 -19.19
C SER A 123 18.77 3.91 -17.91
N LEU A 124 18.27 4.57 -16.86
CA LEU A 124 18.97 4.69 -15.59
C LEU A 124 19.02 3.33 -14.87
N ILE A 125 17.93 2.57 -14.86
CA ILE A 125 17.90 1.19 -14.34
C ILE A 125 18.95 0.33 -15.05
N LYS A 126 18.97 0.34 -16.39
CA LYS A 126 19.99 -0.40 -17.16
C LYS A 126 21.41 0.05 -16.81
N LYS A 127 21.65 1.36 -16.68
CA LYS A 127 22.95 1.90 -16.25
C LYS A 127 23.33 1.35 -14.86
N ILE A 128 22.41 1.36 -13.90
CA ILE A 128 22.63 0.81 -12.55
C ILE A 128 22.96 -0.69 -12.63
N GLU A 129 22.14 -1.49 -13.30
CA GLU A 129 22.35 -2.94 -13.45
C GLU A 129 23.69 -3.28 -14.13
N SER A 130 24.11 -2.47 -15.11
CA SER A 130 25.35 -2.70 -15.86
C SER A 130 26.62 -2.26 -15.12
N ASN A 131 26.52 -1.27 -14.23
CA ASN A 131 27.68 -0.65 -13.59
C ASN A 131 27.97 -1.19 -12.19
N PHE A 132 27.01 -1.84 -11.55
CA PHE A 132 27.18 -2.39 -10.21
C PHE A 132 27.24 -3.93 -10.22
N THR A 133 27.89 -4.50 -9.21
CA THR A 133 27.95 -5.94 -8.97
C THR A 133 27.53 -6.21 -7.53
N VAL A 134 26.59 -7.13 -7.34
CA VAL A 134 26.09 -7.53 -6.02
C VAL A 134 26.71 -8.87 -5.64
N ASP A 135 27.40 -8.91 -4.50
CA ASP A 135 27.83 -10.13 -3.84
C ASP A 135 26.77 -10.57 -2.82
N ARG A 136 26.09 -11.68 -3.13
CA ARG A 136 25.03 -12.23 -2.27
C ARG A 136 25.56 -12.92 -1.02
N LYS A 137 26.85 -13.32 -0.99
CA LYS A 137 27.44 -14.00 0.18
C LYS A 137 27.73 -13.01 1.30
N THR A 138 28.23 -11.84 0.94
CA THR A 138 28.60 -10.77 1.89
C THR A 138 27.51 -9.70 2.04
N ASP A 139 26.42 -9.79 1.27
CA ASP A 139 25.37 -8.77 1.18
C ASP A 139 25.91 -7.36 0.83
N THR A 140 26.94 -7.31 -0.01
CA THR A 140 27.57 -6.06 -0.45
C THR A 140 27.39 -5.82 -1.95
N CYS A 141 27.48 -4.56 -2.34
CA CYS A 141 27.50 -4.09 -3.72
C CYS A 141 28.77 -3.26 -3.95
N SER A 142 29.29 -3.27 -5.17
CA SER A 142 30.43 -2.45 -5.56
C SER A 142 30.24 -1.93 -6.97
N LEU A 143 30.77 -0.73 -7.22
CA LEU A 143 30.87 -0.16 -8.56
C LEU A 143 31.95 -0.93 -9.35
N ARG A 144 31.65 -1.32 -10.59
CA ARG A 144 32.61 -1.99 -11.47
C ARG A 144 33.74 -1.04 -11.85
N THR A 145 34.96 -1.55 -11.97
CA THR A 145 36.15 -0.76 -12.33
C THR A 145 35.93 0.03 -13.62
N GLY A 146 36.24 1.33 -13.59
CA GLY A 146 36.10 2.22 -14.75
C GLY A 146 34.64 2.57 -15.11
N LYS A 147 33.67 2.27 -14.24
CA LYS A 147 32.28 2.73 -14.36
C LYS A 147 32.01 3.87 -13.36
N GLY A 148 30.85 4.53 -13.49
CA GLY A 148 30.43 5.60 -12.58
C GLY A 148 30.75 7.02 -13.05
N GLY A 149 30.32 7.38 -14.26
CA GLY A 149 30.41 8.76 -14.73
C GLY A 149 29.63 9.74 -13.84
N SER A 150 30.04 11.01 -13.86
CA SER A 150 29.43 12.09 -13.05
C SER A 150 27.91 12.20 -13.23
N GLU A 151 27.40 11.96 -14.45
CA GLU A 151 25.95 11.93 -14.73
C GLU A 151 25.22 10.85 -13.93
N LEU A 152 25.80 9.64 -13.82
CA LEU A 152 25.20 8.56 -13.06
C LEU A 152 25.18 8.93 -11.57
N ILE A 153 26.29 9.45 -11.05
CA ILE A 153 26.39 9.84 -9.64
C ILE A 153 25.38 10.94 -9.31
N ALA A 154 25.25 11.97 -10.16
CA ALA A 154 24.29 13.04 -9.98
C ALA A 154 22.83 12.51 -10.02
N ALA A 155 22.52 11.61 -10.96
CA ALA A 155 21.20 10.98 -11.02
C ALA A 155 20.91 10.12 -9.78
N LEU A 156 21.91 9.38 -9.27
CA LEU A 156 21.77 8.58 -8.05
C LEU A 156 21.55 9.45 -6.80
N GLN A 157 22.28 10.57 -6.69
CA GLN A 157 22.08 11.56 -5.63
C GLN A 157 20.68 12.16 -5.69
N TYR A 158 20.18 12.49 -6.88
CA TYR A 158 18.82 12.97 -7.07
C TYR A 158 17.78 11.94 -6.59
N VAL A 159 17.82 10.70 -7.09
CA VAL A 159 16.79 9.70 -6.75
C VAL A 159 16.84 9.27 -5.28
N THR A 160 17.98 9.43 -4.60
CA THR A 160 18.10 9.14 -3.16
C THR A 160 17.89 10.36 -2.26
N GLY A 161 17.66 11.55 -2.83
CA GLY A 161 17.49 12.80 -2.10
C GLY A 161 16.10 13.02 -1.49
N PHE A 162 15.15 12.12 -1.73
CA PHE A 162 13.78 12.21 -1.22
C PHE A 162 13.26 10.83 -0.82
N ILE A 163 12.25 10.80 0.06
CA ILE A 163 11.51 9.59 0.41
C ILE A 163 10.17 9.66 -0.30
N HIS A 164 9.88 8.67 -1.14
CA HIS A 164 8.58 8.57 -1.78
C HIS A 164 7.62 7.76 -0.92
N SER A 165 6.59 8.43 -0.42
CA SER A 165 5.42 7.78 0.18
C SER A 165 4.32 7.71 -0.87
N ARG A 166 4.22 6.57 -1.57
CA ARG A 166 3.13 6.29 -2.52
C ARG A 166 2.51 4.93 -2.20
N PRO A 167 1.18 4.80 -2.34
CA PRO A 167 0.52 3.51 -2.27
C PRO A 167 1.11 2.52 -3.27
N ALA A 168 1.14 1.25 -2.88
CA ALA A 168 1.49 0.16 -3.77
C ALA A 168 0.47 0.03 -4.92
N PHE A 169 -0.80 0.25 -4.62
CA PHE A 169 -1.89 0.30 -5.60
C PHE A 169 -3.12 1.00 -5.01
N HIS A 170 -4.07 1.34 -5.88
CA HIS A 170 -5.37 1.86 -5.49
C HIS A 170 -6.45 0.79 -5.70
N VAL A 171 -7.50 0.72 -4.86
CA VAL A 171 -8.53 -0.34 -4.95
C VAL A 171 -9.30 -0.36 -6.29
N ARG A 172 -9.39 0.79 -6.98
CA ARG A 172 -9.91 0.85 -8.36
C ARG A 172 -9.11 0.01 -9.35
N ASP A 173 -7.79 -0.05 -9.22
CA ASP A 173 -6.94 -0.87 -10.09
C ASP A 173 -7.26 -2.37 -9.91
N PHE A 174 -7.56 -2.76 -8.67
CA PHE A 174 -8.04 -4.10 -8.35
C PHE A 174 -9.38 -4.41 -9.04
N HIS A 175 -10.38 -3.54 -8.90
CA HIS A 175 -11.71 -3.74 -9.52
C HIS A 175 -11.62 -3.84 -11.04
N GLN A 176 -10.85 -2.94 -11.65
CA GLN A 176 -10.63 -2.94 -13.09
C GLN A 176 -10.01 -4.26 -13.56
N GLN A 177 -8.95 -4.72 -12.90
CA GLN A 177 -8.28 -5.97 -13.24
C GLN A 177 -9.14 -7.20 -12.94
N MET A 178 -10.00 -7.16 -11.92
CA MET A 178 -10.96 -8.25 -11.68
C MET A 178 -11.95 -8.36 -12.85
N LYS A 179 -12.52 -7.24 -13.31
CA LYS A 179 -13.41 -7.22 -14.48
C LYS A 179 -12.71 -7.77 -15.72
N GLU A 180 -11.46 -7.38 -15.96
CA GLU A 180 -10.65 -7.91 -17.06
C GLU A 180 -10.46 -9.43 -16.99
N VAL A 181 -10.17 -9.97 -15.79
CA VAL A 181 -10.04 -11.43 -15.59
C VAL A 181 -11.37 -12.15 -15.82
N MET A 182 -12.49 -11.58 -15.37
CA MET A 182 -13.83 -12.15 -15.63
C MET A 182 -14.17 -12.17 -17.12
N HIS A 183 -13.95 -11.05 -17.83
CA HIS A 183 -14.16 -10.95 -19.27
C HIS A 183 -13.29 -11.93 -20.05
N ALA A 184 -12.02 -12.06 -19.68
CA ALA A 184 -11.10 -13.02 -20.30
C ALA A 184 -11.53 -14.49 -20.13
N GLN A 185 -12.35 -14.79 -19.12
CA GLN A 185 -12.92 -16.11 -18.88
C GLN A 185 -14.32 -16.31 -19.49
N GLY A 186 -14.82 -15.33 -20.26
CA GLY A 186 -16.14 -15.39 -20.91
C GLY A 186 -17.27 -15.46 -19.89
N VAL A 187 -17.10 -14.76 -18.78
CA VAL A 187 -18.11 -14.57 -17.74
C VAL A 187 -18.92 -13.34 -18.10
N ASN A 188 -20.22 -13.51 -18.30
CA ASN A 188 -21.11 -12.38 -18.58
C ASN A 188 -21.65 -11.84 -17.25
N PHE A 189 -21.47 -10.55 -17.04
CA PHE A 189 -22.03 -9.82 -15.92
C PHE A 189 -22.44 -8.41 -16.38
N ASP A 190 -23.39 -7.83 -15.66
CA ASP A 190 -23.80 -6.43 -15.80
C ASP A 190 -22.80 -5.58 -15.01
N GLU A 191 -22.02 -4.77 -15.74
CA GLU A 191 -20.98 -3.92 -15.16
C GLU A 191 -21.56 -2.83 -14.26
N GLN A 192 -22.74 -2.29 -14.55
CA GLN A 192 -23.36 -1.27 -13.72
C GLN A 192 -23.81 -1.85 -12.38
N ALA A 193 -24.45 -3.02 -12.42
CA ALA A 193 -24.84 -3.74 -11.20
C ALA A 193 -23.63 -4.18 -10.38
N TRP A 194 -22.53 -4.53 -11.05
CA TRP A 194 -21.25 -4.86 -10.40
C TRP A 194 -20.60 -3.62 -9.75
N ASP A 195 -20.51 -2.52 -10.50
CA ASP A 195 -19.86 -1.29 -10.06
C ASP A 195 -20.56 -0.71 -8.83
N ALA A 196 -21.88 -0.90 -8.70
CA ALA A 196 -22.67 -0.54 -7.51
C ALA A 196 -22.26 -1.30 -6.23
N GLN A 197 -21.50 -2.39 -6.35
CA GLN A 197 -21.05 -3.23 -5.22
C GLN A 197 -19.56 -3.06 -4.92
N THR A 198 -18.84 -2.23 -5.70
CA THR A 198 -17.39 -2.07 -5.58
C THR A 198 -16.96 -1.63 -4.19
N ASP A 199 -17.74 -0.80 -3.50
CA ASP A 199 -17.42 -0.38 -2.12
C ASP A 199 -17.47 -1.57 -1.15
N ARG A 200 -18.54 -2.37 -1.19
CA ARG A 200 -18.69 -3.57 -0.35
C ARG A 200 -17.59 -4.59 -0.61
N ILE A 201 -17.27 -4.82 -1.87
CA ILE A 201 -16.15 -5.68 -2.27
C ILE A 201 -14.83 -5.10 -1.72
N SER A 202 -14.62 -3.79 -1.83
CA SER A 202 -13.42 -3.12 -1.31
C SER A 202 -13.27 -3.30 0.19
N LEU A 203 -14.35 -3.19 0.97
CA LEU A 203 -14.31 -3.40 2.42
C LEU A 203 -13.91 -4.84 2.77
N ALA A 204 -14.39 -5.84 2.03
CA ALA A 204 -13.94 -7.23 2.19
C ALA A 204 -12.42 -7.37 1.94
N ILE A 205 -11.90 -6.70 0.90
CA ILE A 205 -10.45 -6.68 0.63
C ILE A 205 -9.66 -5.97 1.74
N LEU A 206 -10.17 -4.86 2.25
CA LEU A 206 -9.54 -4.15 3.37
C LEU A 206 -9.46 -5.03 4.61
N CYS A 207 -10.52 -5.77 4.95
CA CYS A 207 -10.51 -6.72 6.06
C CYS A 207 -9.48 -7.83 5.83
N LEU A 208 -9.49 -8.44 4.64
CA LEU A 208 -8.55 -9.51 4.26
C LEU A 208 -7.08 -9.08 4.38
N MET A 209 -6.76 -7.84 4.00
CA MET A 209 -5.39 -7.33 3.98
C MET A 209 -4.96 -6.69 5.29
N SER A 210 -5.91 -6.25 6.11
CA SER A 210 -5.62 -5.74 7.45
C SER A 210 -4.90 -6.81 8.28
N ASN A 211 -3.97 -6.38 9.13
CA ASN A 211 -3.19 -7.26 10.00
C ASN A 211 -2.31 -8.32 9.29
N THR A 212 -2.14 -8.25 7.95
CA THR A 212 -1.22 -9.15 7.27
C THR A 212 0.24 -8.80 7.59
N THR A 213 1.09 -9.82 7.74
CA THR A 213 2.54 -9.66 7.93
C THR A 213 3.35 -9.99 6.68
N PHE A 214 4.49 -9.34 6.55
CA PHE A 214 5.39 -9.47 5.40
C PHE A 214 6.82 -9.74 5.87
N ALA A 215 7.52 -10.60 5.15
CA ALA A 215 8.97 -10.79 5.26
C ALA A 215 9.67 -9.83 4.29
N LEU A 216 10.59 -9.03 4.82
CA LEU A 216 11.39 -8.10 4.02
C LEU A 216 12.72 -8.75 3.60
N ASN A 217 13.37 -8.17 2.60
CA ASN A 217 14.61 -8.70 2.02
C ASN A 217 15.80 -8.74 2.99
N ASP A 218 15.77 -7.95 4.06
CA ASP A 218 16.79 -7.93 5.12
C ASP A 218 16.45 -8.88 6.29
N GLY A 219 15.41 -9.70 6.14
CA GLY A 219 14.92 -10.63 7.17
C GLY A 219 14.04 -9.98 8.24
N SER A 220 13.83 -8.66 8.20
CA SER A 220 12.89 -7.99 9.09
C SER A 220 11.43 -8.25 8.70
N ARG A 221 10.52 -7.86 9.59
CA ARG A 221 9.07 -8.00 9.39
C ARG A 221 8.40 -6.64 9.24
N ALA A 222 7.38 -6.62 8.39
CA ALA A 222 6.45 -5.52 8.25
C ALA A 222 5.02 -6.02 8.45
N SER A 223 4.09 -5.10 8.71
CA SER A 223 2.67 -5.40 8.87
C SER A 223 1.80 -4.38 8.17
N CYS A 224 0.52 -4.73 7.99
CA CYS A 224 -0.51 -3.83 7.52
C CYS A 224 -1.49 -3.47 8.65
N LYS A 225 -2.04 -2.27 8.61
CA LYS A 225 -3.15 -1.87 9.48
C LYS A 225 -4.18 -1.03 8.72
N LEU A 226 -5.46 -1.24 9.01
CA LEU A 226 -6.54 -0.41 8.50
C LEU A 226 -6.62 0.87 9.31
N GLU A 227 -6.60 2.01 8.63
CA GLU A 227 -6.62 3.35 9.23
C GLU A 227 -7.41 4.30 8.31
N THR A 228 -7.51 5.55 8.75
CA THR A 228 -7.97 6.68 7.95
C THR A 228 -6.80 7.63 7.64
N GLU A 229 -6.94 8.47 6.62
CA GLU A 229 -5.90 9.47 6.27
C GLU A 229 -5.58 10.40 7.45
N ASN A 230 -6.60 10.80 8.22
CA ASN A 230 -6.46 11.56 9.45
C ASN A 230 -6.98 10.72 10.63
N HIS A 231 -6.26 10.68 11.75
CA HIS A 231 -6.66 9.89 12.92
C HIS A 231 -7.85 10.47 13.69
N PHE A 232 -8.05 11.79 13.58
CA PHE A 232 -9.15 12.50 14.21
C PHE A 232 -9.70 13.55 13.24
N ARG A 233 -10.94 13.97 13.48
CA ARG A 233 -11.48 15.20 12.88
C ARG A 233 -11.87 16.19 13.96
N ILE A 234 -11.61 17.45 13.69
CA ILE A 234 -12.09 18.58 14.49
C ILE A 234 -13.55 18.83 14.09
N LEU A 235 -14.47 18.83 15.05
CA LEU A 235 -15.91 19.06 14.84
C LEU A 235 -16.30 20.54 14.98
N SER A 236 -15.62 21.26 15.86
CA SER A 236 -15.89 22.67 16.16
C SER A 236 -14.61 23.45 16.46
N GLY A 237 -14.67 24.78 16.34
CA GLY A 237 -13.54 25.69 16.50
C GLY A 237 -13.01 26.24 15.17
N GLN A 238 -12.16 27.26 15.25
CA GLN A 238 -11.50 27.85 14.08
C GLN A 238 -10.17 27.15 13.82
N ARG A 239 -9.96 26.70 12.57
CA ARG A 239 -8.69 26.12 12.12
C ARG A 239 -8.17 26.86 10.90
N ARG A 240 -6.85 27.00 10.84
CA ARG A 240 -6.17 27.57 9.67
C ARG A 240 -5.82 26.45 8.70
N LEU A 241 -6.32 26.55 7.47
CA LEU A 241 -6.02 25.62 6.39
C LEU A 241 -4.60 25.85 5.85
N PRO A 242 -4.01 24.87 5.13
CA PRO A 242 -2.71 25.04 4.47
C PRO A 242 -2.64 26.23 3.51
N THR A 243 -3.78 26.64 2.95
CA THR A 243 -3.95 27.85 2.13
C THR A 243 -3.82 29.15 2.91
N GLY A 244 -3.77 29.08 4.24
CA GLY A 244 -3.72 30.22 5.14
C GLY A 244 -5.09 30.78 5.54
N SER A 245 -6.19 30.34 4.93
CA SER A 245 -7.56 30.73 5.29
C SER A 245 -8.02 30.07 6.59
N ILE A 246 -8.96 30.71 7.29
CA ILE A 246 -9.56 30.17 8.50
C ILE A 246 -10.92 29.55 8.13
N THR A 247 -11.20 28.34 8.60
CA THR A 247 -12.49 27.68 8.47
C THR A 247 -12.98 27.18 9.82
N SER A 248 -14.30 27.13 9.97
CA SER A 248 -15.00 26.49 11.08
C SER A 248 -15.69 25.19 10.65
N GLU A 249 -15.52 24.76 9.40
CA GLU A 249 -16.09 23.50 8.92
C GLU A 249 -15.36 22.31 9.54
N PRO A 250 -16.10 21.24 9.92
CA PRO A 250 -15.51 20.02 10.43
C PRO A 250 -14.41 19.48 9.51
N SER A 251 -13.39 18.87 10.12
CA SER A 251 -12.40 18.13 9.33
C SER A 251 -13.02 16.86 8.75
N SER A 252 -12.34 16.26 7.78
CA SER A 252 -12.65 14.90 7.35
C SER A 252 -11.61 13.94 7.91
N PHE A 253 -12.03 12.71 8.18
CA PHE A 253 -11.12 11.58 8.37
C PHE A 253 -10.33 11.23 7.09
N GLY A 254 -10.76 11.76 5.94
CA GLY A 254 -10.28 11.34 4.62
C GLY A 254 -10.90 10.00 4.24
N SER A 255 -10.18 9.19 3.47
CA SER A 255 -10.61 7.86 3.06
C SER A 255 -10.09 6.79 4.02
N LEU A 256 -10.71 5.61 3.99
CA LEU A 256 -10.13 4.38 4.55
C LEU A 256 -8.90 3.97 3.73
N ILE A 257 -7.83 3.59 4.40
CA ILE A 257 -6.55 3.20 3.79
C ILE A 257 -5.94 2.01 4.53
N ILE A 258 -5.12 1.22 3.83
CA ILE A 258 -4.21 0.29 4.50
C ILE A 258 -2.85 0.96 4.62
N LEU A 259 -2.39 1.17 5.85
CA LEU A 259 -1.02 1.59 6.12
C LEU A 259 -0.11 0.36 6.19
N GLY A 260 1.01 0.43 5.48
CA GLY A 260 2.15 -0.45 5.66
C GLY A 260 3.03 0.07 6.80
N VAL A 261 3.40 -0.80 7.73
CA VAL A 261 4.23 -0.48 8.90
C VAL A 261 5.52 -1.28 8.83
N VAL A 262 6.64 -0.58 8.77
CA VAL A 262 7.99 -1.16 8.80
C VAL A 262 8.72 -0.68 10.05
N THR A 263 9.49 -1.56 10.69
CA THR A 263 10.32 -1.17 11.85
C THR A 263 11.78 -1.10 11.42
N ILE A 264 12.38 0.08 11.53
CA ILE A 264 13.80 0.29 11.22
C ILE A 264 14.62 0.46 12.49
N LYS A 265 15.94 0.26 12.40
CA LYS A 265 16.86 0.58 13.51
C LYS A 265 17.11 2.09 13.53
N GLY A 266 16.56 2.79 14.52
CA GLY A 266 16.86 4.18 14.82
C GLY A 266 18.04 4.32 15.79
N SER A 267 18.52 5.56 15.97
CA SER A 267 19.63 5.87 16.88
C SER A 267 19.29 5.64 18.36
N LYS A 268 18.01 5.69 18.72
CA LYS A 268 17.49 5.50 20.09
C LYS A 268 16.73 4.17 20.28
N GLY A 269 16.79 3.27 19.30
CA GLY A 269 16.05 2.00 19.32
C GLY A 269 15.19 1.80 18.06
N PRO A 270 14.31 0.77 18.06
CA PRO A 270 13.41 0.49 16.95
C PRO A 270 12.48 1.67 16.68
N LEU A 271 12.37 2.08 15.43
CA LEU A 271 11.50 3.16 14.99
C LEU A 271 10.44 2.59 14.03
N PRO A 272 9.15 2.59 14.41
CA PRO A 272 8.08 2.24 13.48
C PRO A 272 7.85 3.39 12.48
N VAL A 273 7.74 3.03 11.21
CA VAL A 273 7.40 3.94 10.12
C VAL A 273 6.15 3.41 9.45
N SER A 274 5.13 4.25 9.35
CA SER A 274 3.88 3.94 8.64
C SER A 274 3.79 4.76 7.36
N PHE A 275 3.25 4.18 6.30
CA PHE A 275 2.94 4.87 5.05
C PHE A 275 1.74 4.24 4.33
N PRO A 276 1.01 4.99 3.49
CA PRO A 276 -0.08 4.43 2.69
C PRO A 276 0.43 3.31 1.79
N LEU A 277 -0.12 2.11 1.97
CA LEU A 277 0.18 0.95 1.15
C LEU A 277 -0.95 0.69 0.15
N ILE A 278 -2.20 0.89 0.55
CA ILE A 278 -3.36 0.81 -0.33
C ILE A 278 -4.27 1.99 -0.06
N ASP A 279 -4.64 2.68 -1.12
CA ASP A 279 -5.60 3.77 -1.07
C ASP A 279 -6.97 3.34 -1.57
N THR A 280 -8.00 3.99 -1.03
CA THR A 280 -9.38 3.85 -1.46
C THR A 280 -10.04 5.23 -1.58
N ASN A 281 -11.32 5.28 -1.96
CA ASN A 281 -12.15 6.48 -1.82
C ASN A 281 -13.32 6.24 -0.85
N LEU A 282 -13.20 5.23 0.02
CA LEU A 282 -14.26 4.84 0.93
C LEU A 282 -14.29 5.82 2.08
N ASN A 283 -15.38 6.57 2.19
CA ASN A 283 -15.62 7.48 3.30
C ASN A 283 -15.94 6.67 4.57
N PRO A 284 -15.22 6.88 5.69
CA PRO A 284 -15.50 6.17 6.93
C PRO A 284 -16.97 6.28 7.39
N TYR A 285 -17.66 7.41 7.22
CA TYR A 285 -19.07 7.53 7.63
C TYR A 285 -20.02 6.62 6.85
N ASP A 286 -19.71 6.42 5.58
CA ASP A 286 -20.55 5.63 4.68
C ASP A 286 -20.27 4.13 4.82
N HIS A 287 -19.19 3.75 5.51
CA HIS A 287 -18.73 2.36 5.52
C HIS A 287 -18.32 1.80 6.88
N CYS A 288 -18.22 2.61 7.93
CA CYS A 288 -17.95 2.17 9.30
C CYS A 288 -19.23 2.19 10.13
N ASP A 289 -19.31 1.30 11.12
CA ASP A 289 -20.39 1.32 12.09
C ASP A 289 -20.31 2.58 12.97
N PRO A 290 -21.45 3.24 13.30
CA PRO A 290 -21.46 4.43 14.14
C PRO A 290 -20.78 4.27 15.49
N SER A 291 -20.76 3.06 16.07
CA SER A 291 -20.10 2.77 17.34
C SER A 291 -18.57 2.94 17.30
N LEU A 292 -17.97 3.01 16.11
CA LEU A 292 -16.55 3.25 15.93
C LEU A 292 -16.15 4.71 16.11
N PHE A 293 -17.11 5.64 16.08
CA PHE A 293 -16.84 7.07 16.21
C PHE A 293 -17.00 7.52 17.66
N LEU A 294 -15.88 7.89 18.27
CA LEU A 294 -15.81 8.34 19.65
C LEU A 294 -15.59 9.85 19.68
N LYS A 295 -16.48 10.56 20.35
CA LYS A 295 -16.29 11.98 20.64
C LYS A 295 -15.39 12.14 21.85
N ASP A 296 -14.42 13.03 21.75
CA ASP A 296 -13.55 13.38 22.84
C ASP A 296 -13.46 14.90 22.98
N HIS A 297 -13.27 15.35 24.22
CA HIS A 297 -13.07 16.74 24.57
C HIS A 297 -11.67 16.86 25.15
N THR A 298 -10.71 17.29 24.32
CA THR A 298 -9.39 17.65 24.82
C THR A 298 -9.40 19.11 25.29
N PRO A 299 -9.32 19.39 26.61
CA PRO A 299 -9.08 20.74 27.09
C PRO A 299 -7.65 21.11 26.70
N ASN A 300 -7.50 21.98 25.70
CA ASN A 300 -6.19 22.44 25.23
C ASN A 300 -6.00 23.91 25.60
N GLU A 301 -4.76 24.32 25.83
CA GLU A 301 -4.38 25.72 26.15
C GLU A 301 -4.75 26.72 25.03
N LEU A 302 -5.18 26.22 23.86
CA LEU A 302 -5.56 26.97 22.66
C LEU A 302 -7.08 27.09 22.43
N GLY A 303 -7.91 26.56 23.35
CA GLY A 303 -9.37 26.60 23.27
C GLY A 303 -10.03 25.22 23.36
N GLU A 304 -11.33 25.20 23.64
CA GLU A 304 -12.15 23.99 23.65
C GLU A 304 -12.42 23.54 22.20
N TYR A 305 -11.76 22.45 21.78
CA TYR A 305 -12.06 21.77 20.52
C TYR A 305 -12.87 20.51 20.83
N GLU A 306 -14.01 20.35 20.16
CA GLU A 306 -14.67 19.05 20.08
C GLU A 306 -14.00 18.26 18.95
N ILE A 307 -13.47 17.09 19.28
CA ILE A 307 -12.88 16.18 18.29
C ILE A 307 -13.65 14.88 18.25
N GLU A 308 -13.58 14.22 17.10
CA GLU A 308 -14.06 12.86 16.93
C GLU A 308 -12.89 12.00 16.45
N ILE A 309 -12.74 10.83 17.05
CA ILE A 309 -11.72 9.84 16.76
C ILE A 309 -12.42 8.58 16.25
N ILE A 310 -11.81 7.90 15.29
CA ILE A 310 -12.30 6.60 14.83
C ILE A 310 -11.50 5.47 15.51
N ASN A 311 -12.20 4.56 16.16
CA ASN A 311 -11.62 3.46 16.94
C ASN A 311 -11.51 2.18 16.11
N LEU A 312 -10.63 2.20 15.11
CA LEU A 312 -10.31 1.02 14.31
C LEU A 312 -9.44 0.04 15.12
N ALA A 313 -9.80 -1.24 15.11
CA ALA A 313 -9.04 -2.31 15.75
C ALA A 313 -8.10 -3.01 14.77
N THR A 314 -7.21 -3.84 15.31
CA THR A 314 -6.34 -4.71 14.50
C THR A 314 -7.14 -5.69 13.66
N ASP A 315 -8.17 -6.30 14.26
CA ASP A 315 -9.05 -7.26 13.59
C ASP A 315 -10.41 -6.62 13.33
N MET A 316 -10.66 -6.28 12.07
CA MET A 316 -11.92 -5.70 11.60
C MET A 316 -12.70 -6.73 10.79
N SER A 317 -14.02 -6.67 10.89
CA SER A 317 -14.95 -7.56 10.20
C SER A 317 -16.07 -6.76 9.55
N LEU A 318 -16.84 -7.41 8.68
CA LEU A 318 -18.05 -6.85 8.09
C LEU A 318 -19.28 -7.26 8.92
N SER A 319 -20.11 -6.27 9.25
CA SER A 319 -21.45 -6.51 9.79
C SER A 319 -22.42 -7.02 8.72
N GLN A 320 -23.62 -7.42 9.13
CA GLN A 320 -24.69 -7.83 8.21
C GLN A 320 -25.11 -6.70 7.24
N ASP A 321 -24.97 -5.45 7.67
CA ASP A 321 -25.26 -4.25 6.88
C ASP A 321 -24.05 -3.77 6.06
N TYR A 322 -23.00 -4.59 5.95
CA TYR A 322 -21.78 -4.27 5.19
C TYR A 322 -21.04 -3.03 5.71
N LYS A 323 -21.05 -2.84 7.03
CA LYS A 323 -20.22 -1.85 7.71
C LYS A 323 -19.02 -2.51 8.36
N LEU A 324 -17.90 -1.80 8.38
CA LEU A 324 -16.76 -2.19 9.19
C LEU A 324 -17.12 -2.09 10.66
N VAL A 325 -16.86 -3.17 11.39
CA VAL A 325 -16.99 -3.29 12.83
C VAL A 325 -15.74 -3.94 13.39
N ARG A 326 -15.48 -3.74 14.68
CA ARG A 326 -14.44 -4.49 15.37
C ARG A 326 -14.91 -5.94 15.52
N THR A 327 -14.01 -6.89 15.31
CA THR A 327 -14.35 -8.32 15.38
C THR A 327 -14.75 -8.76 16.80
N ASP A 328 -14.16 -8.14 17.82
CA ASP A 328 -14.50 -8.38 19.23
C ASP A 328 -15.95 -7.98 19.59
N SER A 329 -16.56 -7.07 18.83
CA SER A 329 -17.98 -6.70 18.98
C SER A 329 -18.95 -7.73 18.38
N LEU A 330 -18.49 -8.64 17.51
CA LEU A 330 -19.34 -9.65 16.86
C LEU A 330 -19.44 -10.97 17.64
N VAL A 331 -18.56 -11.19 18.62
CA VAL A 331 -18.43 -12.45 19.37
C VAL A 331 -19.11 -12.37 20.76
N GLN A 332 -19.75 -11.24 21.08
CA GLN A 332 -20.46 -10.99 22.34
C GLN A 332 -21.93 -11.41 22.24
#